data_AF-R8HBT0-F1
#
_entry.id   AF-R8HBT0-F1
#
_cell.length_a   1.000
_cell.length_b   1.000
_cell.length_c   1.000
_cell.angle_alpha   90.00
_cell.angle_beta   90.00
_cell.angle_gamma   90.00
#
_symmetry.space_group_name_H-M   'P 1'
#
loop_
_entity.id
_entity.type
_entity.pdbx_description
1 polymer ?
#
loop_
_entity_poly.entity_id
_entity_poly.type
_entity_poly.pdbx_seq_one_letter_code
_entity_poly.pdbx_strand_id
1 'polypeptide(L)'
;MSEAEIIYTSSEVYSRLGVSGSTLRKYSDVLEREGYDVRKNSRGRREYTEFDVVLIEQLVELSKQDGMTLEKAAKMIAKQFGIDNKKEESQGSDPVPYQMQYQF
;
A
#
# COMPACT_ATOMS: atom_id res chain seq x y z
N MET A 1 -29.52 2.22 -11.91
CA MET A 1 -29.33 1.99 -10.46
C MET A 1 -28.16 2.87 -10.06
N SER A 2 -28.35 3.83 -9.18
CA SER A 2 -27.26 4.64 -8.65
C SER A 2 -26.39 3.74 -7.78
N GLU A 3 -25.22 3.35 -8.27
CA GLU A 3 -24.21 2.71 -7.42
C GLU A 3 -23.82 3.74 -6.36
N ALA A 4 -24.36 3.58 -5.15
CA ALA A 4 -23.87 4.31 -4.01
C ALA A 4 -22.41 3.89 -3.82
N GLU A 5 -21.48 4.80 -4.10
CA GLU A 5 -20.07 4.58 -3.83
C GLU A 5 -19.94 4.35 -2.31
N ILE A 6 -19.65 3.11 -1.91
CA ILE A 6 -19.50 2.76 -0.51
C ILE A 6 -18.18 3.36 -0.04
N ILE A 7 -18.28 4.30 0.90
CA ILE A 7 -17.14 4.96 1.52
C ILE A 7 -17.01 4.43 2.94
N TYR A 8 -15.84 3.91 3.24
CA TYR A 8 -15.42 3.42 4.55
C TYR A 8 -14.57 4.45 5.28
N THR A 9 -14.80 4.51 6.58
CA THR A 9 -13.95 5.25 7.52
C THR A 9 -12.70 4.45 7.85
N SER A 10 -11.64 5.12 8.32
CA SER A 10 -10.44 4.44 8.80
C SER A 10 -10.76 3.34 9.83
N SER A 11 -11.76 3.58 10.70
CA SER A 11 -12.24 2.63 11.71
C SER A 11 -12.76 1.33 11.14
N GLU A 12 -13.54 1.42 10.06
CA GLU A 12 -14.11 0.23 9.41
C GLU A 12 -13.02 -0.55 8.69
N VAL A 13 -12.12 0.15 7.99
CA VAL A 13 -11.06 -0.51 7.21
C VAL A 13 -10.08 -1.26 8.12
N TYR A 14 -9.53 -0.63 9.16
CA TYR A 14 -8.57 -1.35 10.01
C TYR A 14 -9.23 -2.50 10.78
N SER A 15 -10.52 -2.37 11.14
CA SER A 15 -11.26 -3.43 11.83
C SER A 15 -11.55 -4.61 10.88
N ARG A 16 -11.91 -4.32 9.62
CA ARG A 16 -12.14 -5.33 8.57
C ARG A 16 -10.87 -6.10 8.22
N LEU A 17 -9.74 -5.38 8.08
CA LEU A 17 -8.46 -5.98 7.70
C LEU A 17 -7.69 -6.59 8.88
N GLY A 18 -8.16 -6.41 10.12
CA GLY A 18 -7.49 -6.91 11.32
C GLY A 18 -6.12 -6.26 11.56
N VAL A 19 -5.94 -5.01 11.12
CA VAL A 19 -4.71 -4.23 11.30
C VAL A 19 -4.90 -3.11 12.32
N SER A 20 -3.81 -2.56 12.84
CA SER A 20 -3.90 -1.35 13.66
C SER A 20 -4.13 -0.11 12.80
N GLY A 21 -4.74 0.93 13.37
CA GLY A 21 -4.87 2.23 12.69
C GLY A 21 -3.53 2.85 12.29
N SER A 22 -2.44 2.56 13.02
CA SER A 22 -1.10 2.99 12.65
C SER A 22 -0.56 2.27 11.42
N THR A 23 -0.82 0.97 11.28
CA THR A 23 -0.48 0.19 10.09
C THR A 23 -1.27 0.68 8.87
N LEU A 24 -2.58 0.90 9.03
CA LEU A 24 -3.43 1.45 7.97
C LEU A 24 -2.89 2.80 7.47
N ARG A 25 -2.56 3.70 8.40
CA ARG A 25 -1.97 5.00 8.08
C ARG A 25 -0.66 4.86 7.33
N LYS A 26 0.24 3.98 7.80
CA LYS A 26 1.52 3.71 7.13
C LYS A 26 1.31 3.21 5.70
N TYR A 27 0.32 2.35 5.48
CA TYR A 27 0.05 1.79 4.15
C TYR A 27 -0.53 2.84 3.20
N SER A 28 -1.47 3.66 3.68
CA SER A 28 -1.96 4.82 2.94
C SER A 28 -0.83 5.79 2.56
N ASP A 29 0.08 6.08 3.50
CA ASP A 29 1.20 7.00 3.25
C ASP A 29 2.17 6.44 2.17
N VAL A 30 2.39 5.13 2.13
CA VAL A 30 3.22 4.50 1.08
C VAL A 30 2.50 4.52 -0.27
N LEU A 31 1.20 4.23 -0.32
CA LEU A 31 0.41 4.36 -1.55
C LEU A 31 0.44 5.80 -2.09
N GLU A 32 0.28 6.81 -1.22
CA GLU A 32 0.42 8.24 -1.58
C GLU A 32 1.80 8.56 -2.17
N ARG A 33 2.87 7.91 -1.69
CA ARG A 33 4.21 8.05 -2.28
C ARG A 33 4.36 7.37 -3.63
N GLU A 34 3.65 6.28 -3.85
CA GLU A 34 3.59 5.55 -5.12
C GLU A 34 2.64 6.20 -6.14
N GLY A 35 2.11 7.40 -5.86
CA GLY A 35 1.28 8.18 -6.78
C GLY A 35 -0.22 7.94 -6.64
N TYR A 36 -0.65 7.20 -5.62
CA TYR A 36 -2.06 6.93 -5.35
C TYR A 36 -2.65 7.93 -4.34
N ASP A 37 -3.63 8.73 -4.74
CA ASP A 37 -4.23 9.72 -3.83
C ASP A 37 -5.42 9.14 -3.06
N VAL A 38 -5.28 9.03 -1.74
CA VAL A 38 -6.36 8.58 -0.86
C VAL A 38 -7.35 9.73 -0.65
N ARG A 39 -8.63 9.46 -0.92
CA ARG A 39 -9.70 10.47 -0.78
C ARG A 39 -9.74 11.02 0.64
N LYS A 40 -9.96 12.33 0.76
CA LYS A 40 -10.14 13.04 2.03
C LYS A 40 -11.46 13.78 2.00
N ASN A 41 -12.17 13.77 3.12
CA ASN A 41 -13.42 14.51 3.24
C ASN A 41 -13.22 15.98 3.56
N SER A 42 -14.33 16.72 3.65
CA SER A 42 -14.36 18.15 3.99
C SER A 42 -13.71 18.49 5.33
N ARG A 43 -13.50 17.51 6.21
CA ARG A 43 -12.83 17.65 7.52
C ARG A 43 -11.36 17.21 7.48
N GLY A 44 -10.83 16.89 6.31
CA GLY A 44 -9.46 16.40 6.12
C GLY A 44 -9.23 14.97 6.62
N ARG A 45 -10.30 14.20 6.90
CA ARG A 45 -10.19 12.79 7.29
C ARG A 45 -10.15 11.90 6.05
N ARG A 46 -9.31 10.88 6.08
CA ARG A 46 -9.21 9.88 5.01
C ARG A 46 -10.50 9.06 4.92
N GLU A 47 -10.96 8.91 3.69
CA GLU A 47 -12.10 8.11 3.29
C GLU A 47 -11.61 7.08 2.28
N TYR A 48 -12.02 5.84 2.48
CA TYR A 48 -11.56 4.70 1.70
C TYR A 48 -12.73 4.14 0.92
N THR A 49 -12.58 4.02 -0.38
CA THR A 49 -13.48 3.28 -1.27
C THR A 49 -13.22 1.78 -1.16
N GLU A 50 -14.10 0.95 -1.74
CA GLU A 50 -13.82 -0.49 -1.84
C GLU A 50 -12.48 -0.76 -2.55
N PHE A 51 -12.11 0.06 -3.54
CA PHE A 51 -10.84 -0.06 -4.23
C PHE A 51 -9.65 0.18 -3.29
N ASP A 52 -9.72 1.21 -2.45
CA ASP A 52 -8.70 1.47 -1.44
C ASP A 52 -8.52 0.28 -0.48
N VAL A 53 -9.64 -0.32 -0.05
CA VAL A 53 -9.61 -1.48 0.84
C VAL A 53 -8.87 -2.65 0.18
N VAL A 54 -9.13 -2.91 -1.10
CA VAL A 54 -8.45 -3.97 -1.88
C VAL A 54 -6.95 -3.70 -1.99
N LEU A 55 -6.52 -2.46 -2.25
CA LEU A 55 -5.09 -2.11 -2.31
C LEU A 55 -4.39 -2.37 -0.97
N ILE A 56 -5.03 -1.98 0.12
CA ILE A 56 -4.49 -2.11 1.47
C ILE A 56 -4.48 -3.58 1.90
N GLU A 57 -5.49 -4.36 1.53
CA GLU A 57 -5.55 -5.80 1.75
C GLU A 57 -4.38 -6.51 1.05
N GLN A 58 -4.13 -6.19 -0.23
CA GLN A 58 -2.97 -6.73 -0.94
C GLN A 58 -1.65 -6.32 -0.30
N LEU A 59 -1.52 -5.10 0.22
CA LEU A 59 -0.34 -4.69 0.99
C LEU A 59 -0.17 -5.54 2.25
N VAL A 60 -1.25 -5.82 2.99
CA VAL A 60 -1.20 -6.70 4.17
C VAL A 60 -0.69 -8.08 3.77
N GLU A 61 -1.22 -8.67 2.70
CA GLU A 61 -0.82 -10.00 2.23
C GLU A 61 0.63 -10.05 1.76
N LEU A 62 1.05 -9.08 0.94
CA LEU A 62 2.42 -9.00 0.46
C LEU A 62 3.40 -8.76 1.61
N SER A 63 3.03 -7.94 2.60
CA SER A 63 3.88 -7.68 3.77
C SER A 63 4.16 -8.90 4.65
N LYS A 64 3.35 -9.96 4.52
CA LYS A 64 3.56 -11.23 5.21
C LYS A 64 4.56 -12.14 4.49
N GLN A 65 4.91 -11.84 3.25
CA GLN A 65 5.88 -12.64 2.49
C GLN A 65 7.32 -12.29 2.89
N ASP A 66 8.14 -13.31 3.08
CA ASP A 66 9.55 -13.14 3.41
C ASP A 66 10.30 -12.39 2.30
N GLY A 67 11.07 -11.36 2.69
CA GLY A 67 11.83 -10.52 1.75
C GLY A 67 10.98 -9.45 1.02
N MET A 68 9.71 -9.28 1.40
CA MET A 68 8.88 -8.19 0.90
C MET A 68 8.96 -6.96 1.80
N THR A 69 9.33 -5.81 1.22
CA THR A 69 9.20 -4.52 1.88
C THR A 69 7.86 -3.88 1.52
N LEU A 70 7.37 -2.99 2.38
CA LEU A 70 6.10 -2.31 2.16
C LEU A 70 6.13 -1.45 0.88
N GLU A 71 7.25 -0.80 0.61
CA GLU A 71 7.50 0.02 -0.57
C GLU A 71 7.48 -0.84 -1.85
N LYS A 72 8.14 -2.01 -1.82
CA LYS A 72 8.15 -2.93 -2.96
C LYS A 72 6.75 -3.47 -3.25
N ALA A 73 6.01 -3.82 -2.20
CA ALA A 73 4.62 -4.26 -2.32
C ALA A 73 3.73 -3.15 -2.93
N ALA A 74 3.84 -1.92 -2.44
CA ALA A 74 3.09 -0.78 -2.97
C ALA A 74 3.43 -0.48 -4.43
N LYS A 75 4.71 -0.54 -4.80
CA LYS A 75 5.15 -0.35 -6.19
C LYS A 75 4.62 -1.44 -7.13
N MET A 76 4.56 -2.69 -6.66
CA MET A 76 3.96 -3.80 -7.41
C MET A 76 2.46 -3.59 -7.62
N ILE A 77 1.75 -3.19 -6.57
CA ILE A 77 0.32 -2.89 -6.62
C ILE A 77 0.05 -1.69 -7.55
N ALA A 78 0.79 -0.59 -7.38
CA ALA A 78 0.66 0.59 -8.24
C ALA A 78 0.84 0.23 -9.72
N LYS A 79 1.87 -0.58 -10.04
CA LYS A 79 2.09 -1.09 -11.40
C LYS A 79 0.97 -2.00 -11.90
N GLN A 80 0.44 -2.86 -11.04
CA GLN A 80 -0.65 -3.80 -11.39
C GLN A 80 -1.95 -3.05 -11.74
N PHE A 81 -2.24 -1.95 -11.05
CA PHE A 81 -3.44 -1.14 -11.27
C PHE A 81 -3.22 0.04 -12.22
N GLY A 82 -2.02 0.20 -12.80
CA GLY A 82 -1.72 1.32 -13.69
C GLY A 82 -1.75 2.69 -13.01
N ILE A 83 -1.42 2.73 -11.71
CA ILE A 83 -1.24 3.97 -10.96
C ILE A 83 0.10 4.56 -11.39
N ASP A 84 0.05 5.51 -12.34
CA ASP A 84 1.23 6.13 -12.91
C ASP A 84 1.90 7.08 -11.90
N ASN A 85 2.92 6.60 -11.22
CA ASN A 85 3.81 7.46 -10.45
C ASN A 85 4.70 8.25 -11.40
N LYS A 86 4.46 9.56 -11.55
CA LYS A 86 5.37 10.45 -12.30
C LYS A 86 6.73 10.68 -11.60
N LYS A 87 6.98 10.03 -10.47
CA LYS A 87 8.24 10.07 -9.72
C LYS A 87 8.82 8.66 -9.55
N GLU A 88 9.51 8.15 -10.57
CA GLU A 88 10.78 7.40 -10.45
C GLU A 88 11.17 6.73 -11.78
N GLU A 89 11.76 7.52 -12.68
CA GLU A 89 12.93 7.06 -13.42
C GLU A 89 14.15 7.30 -12.54
N SER A 90 14.52 6.34 -11.67
CA SER A 90 15.83 6.30 -11.00
C SER A 90 16.06 4.93 -10.36
N GLN A 91 16.83 4.09 -11.06
CA GLN A 91 17.65 2.94 -10.63
C GLN A 91 17.30 2.10 -9.39
N GLY A 92 17.21 0.79 -9.61
CA GLY A 92 17.23 -0.25 -8.58
C GLY A 92 17.32 -1.66 -9.19
N SER A 93 18.30 -1.86 -10.07
CA SER A 93 18.83 -3.21 -10.32
C SER A 93 19.56 -3.66 -9.07
N ASP A 94 19.16 -4.77 -8.46
CA ASP A 94 20.09 -5.69 -7.80
C ASP A 94 19.43 -7.06 -7.59
N PRO A 95 19.88 -8.10 -8.33
CA PRO A 95 19.61 -9.49 -7.98
C PRO A 95 20.50 -9.87 -6.78
N VAL A 96 19.90 -10.36 -5.70
CA VAL A 96 20.63 -10.95 -4.56
C VAL A 96 21.39 -12.19 -5.05
N PRO A 97 22.61 -12.46 -4.53
CA PRO A 97 22.69 -13.68 -3.72
C PRO A 97 23.58 -13.55 -2.47
N TYR A 98 23.06 -14.21 -1.44
CA TYR A 98 23.66 -14.59 -0.17
C TYR A 98 25.02 -15.28 -0.35
N GLN A 99 26.08 -14.79 0.31
CA GLN A 99 27.18 -15.63 0.80
C GLN A 99 27.71 -15.08 2.13
N MET A 100 27.35 -15.78 3.22
CA MET A 100 28.15 -15.79 4.43
C MET A 100 29.55 -16.32 4.09
N GLN A 101 30.59 -15.57 4.43
CA GLN A 101 31.91 -16.14 4.70
C GLN A 101 32.36 -15.66 6.06
N TYR A 102 32.14 -16.51 7.07
CA TYR A 102 32.99 -16.55 8.24
C TYR A 102 34.42 -16.84 7.79
N GLN A 103 35.39 -16.08 8.28
CA GLN A 103 36.76 -16.55 8.37
C GLN A 103 37.33 -16.22 9.75
N PHE A 104 38.09 -17.20 10.23
CA PHE A 104 38.69 -17.39 11.56
C PHE A 104 39.74 -16.33 11.94
#